data_AF-A0A960N308-F1
#
_entry.id   AF-A0A960N308-F1
#
_cell.length_a   1.000
_cell.length_b   1.000
_cell.length_c   1.000
_cell.angle_alpha   90.00
_cell.angle_beta   90.00
_cell.angle_gamma   90.00
#
_symmetry.space_group_name_H-M   'P 1'
#
loop_
_entity.id
_entity.type
_entity.pdbx_description
1 polymer ?
#
loop_
_entity_poly.entity_id
_entity_poly.type
_entity_poly.pdbx_seq_one_letter_code
_entity_poly.pdbx_strand_id
1 'polypeptide(L)' 'AIQTELGNRILTRNRGIKPSRLKVLEKTKGTAALVECGFISNRWECQRCASTWLRQILAEEIVEGILKYR' A
#
# COMPACT_ATOMS: atom_id res chain seq x y z
N ALA A 1 5.22 6.38 6.99
CA ALA A 1 4.31 7.37 6.38
C ALA A 1 3.25 6.69 5.52
N ILE A 2 3.59 5.99 4.43
CA ILE A 2 2.62 5.33 3.51
C ILE A 2 1.52 4.51 4.23
N GLN A 3 1.87 3.58 5.13
CA GLN A 3 0.86 2.76 5.84
C GLN A 3 -0.11 3.59 6.68
N THR A 4 0.35 4.71 7.25
CA THR A 4 -0.47 5.60 8.06
C THR A 4 -1.49 6.34 7.19
N GLU A 5 -1.06 6.91 6.06
CA GLU A 5 -1.94 7.62 5.13
C GLU A 5 -3.01 6.69 4.56
N LEU A 6 -2.61 5.49 4.12
CA LEU A 6 -3.54 4.46 3.66
C LEU A 6 -4.58 4.10 4.74
N GLY A 7 -4.17 3.97 6.00
CA GLY A 7 -5.06 3.64 7.11
C GLY A 7 -6.04 4.76 7.47
N ASN A 8 -5.68 6.02 7.22
CA ASN A 8 -6.55 7.18 7.49
C ASN A 8 -7.71 7.26 6.50
N ARG A 9 -7.46 6.90 5.23
CA ARG A 9 -8.40 7.16 4.13
C ARG A 9 -9.09 5.90 3.59
N ILE A 10 -8.47 4.73 3.77
CA ILE A 10 -9.04 3.45 3.35
C ILE A 10 -9.54 2.71 4.59
N LEU A 11 -10.87 2.64 4.72
CA LEU A 11 -11.55 1.84 5.75
C LEU A 11 -11.43 0.34 5.45
N THR A 12 -10.22 -0.18 5.60
CA THR A 12 -9.87 -1.60 5.54
C THR A 12 -9.09 -1.97 6.78
N ARG A 13 -8.97 -3.28 7.06
CA ARG A 13 -8.19 -3.74 8.21
C ARG A 13 -6.71 -3.34 8.01
N ASN A 14 -6.20 -2.50 8.91
CA ASN A 14 -4.77 -2.19 8.94
C ASN A 14 -3.97 -3.43 9.38
N ARG A 15 -3.10 -3.94 8.50
CA ARG A 15 -2.28 -5.14 8.73
C ARG A 15 -0.85 -4.84 9.16
N GLY A 16 -0.52 -3.55 9.31
CA GLY A 16 0.78 -3.07 9.75
C GLY A 16 1.90 -3.25 8.73
N ILE A 17 3.09 -2.80 9.11
CA ILE A 17 4.33 -2.94 8.36
C ILE A 17 4.98 -4.28 8.75
N LYS A 18 5.48 -5.02 7.77
CA LYS A 18 6.13 -6.31 8.00
C LYS A 18 7.52 -6.35 7.38
N PRO A 19 8.56 -6.77 8.14
CA PRO A 19 9.86 -7.05 7.54
C PRO A 19 9.73 -8.29 6.64
N SER A 20 10.22 -8.19 5.40
CA SER A 20 10.20 -9.30 4.45
C SER A 20 11.45 -9.32 3.59
N ARG A 21 11.96 -10.52 3.31
CA ARG A 21 13.14 -10.77 2.47
C ARG A 21 12.76 -10.90 1.01
N LEU A 22 12.11 -9.88 0.48
CA LEU A 22 11.72 -9.84 -0.92
C LEU A 22 12.90 -9.36 -1.76
N LYS A 23 13.19 -10.08 -2.85
CA LYS A 23 14.31 -9.78 -3.75
C LYS A 23 14.35 -8.32 -4.20
N VAL A 24 13.20 -7.70 -4.43
CA VAL A 24 13.09 -6.28 -4.81
C VAL A 24 13.51 -5.32 -3.69
N LEU A 25 13.22 -5.67 -2.43
CA LEU A 25 13.64 -4.89 -1.28
C LEU A 25 15.12 -5.10 -0.96
N GLU A 26 15.63 -6.33 -1.10
CA GLU A 26 17.03 -6.66 -0.79
C GLU A 26 18.02 -6.14 -1.84
N LYS A 27 17.64 -6.15 -3.12
CA LYS A 27 18.56 -5.78 -4.22
C LYS A 27 18.51 -4.30 -4.59
N THR A 28 17.55 -3.54 -4.08
CA THR A 28 17.47 -2.10 -4.34
C THR A 28 18.54 -1.38 -3.52
N LYS A 29 19.36 -0.54 -4.17
CA LYS A 29 20.49 0.16 -3.54
C LYS A 29 20.09 1.37 -2.67
N GLY A 30 18.81 1.69 -2.59
CA GLY A 30 18.26 2.81 -1.82
C GLY A 30 17.05 2.38 -0.99
N THR A 31 16.39 3.35 -0.35
CA THR A 31 15.17 3.09 0.42
C THR A 31 14.09 2.48 -0.48
N ALA A 32 13.57 1.32 -0.09
CA ALA A 32 12.56 0.60 -0.84
C ALA A 32 11.42 0.16 0.09
N ALA A 33 10.21 0.15 -0.44
CA ALA A 33 9.03 -0.41 0.19
C ALA A 33 8.18 -1.14 -0.86
N LEU A 34 7.50 -2.20 -0.44
CA LEU A 34 6.48 -2.88 -1.23
C LEU A 34 5.14 -2.72 -0.52
N VAL A 35 4.13 -2.30 -1.26
CA VAL A 35 2.79 -2.02 -0.73
C VAL A 35 1.82 -3.07 -1.25
N GLU A 36 1.23 -3.83 -0.33
CA GLU A 36 0.15 -4.77 -0.63
C GLU A 36 -1.20 -4.04 -0.51
N CYS A 37 -1.77 -3.64 -1.64
CA CYS A 37 -2.97 -2.79 -1.69
C CYS A 37 -4.30 -3.51 -1.41
N GLY A 38 -4.29 -4.85 -1.34
CA GLY A 38 -5.47 -5.68 -1.08
C GLY A 38 -5.29 -7.13 -1.54
N PHE A 39 -6.20 -8.01 -1.12
CA PHE A 39 -6.18 -9.42 -1.48
C PHE A 39 -7.04 -9.69 -2.72
N ILE A 40 -6.40 -9.98 -3.86
CA ILE A 40 -7.12 -10.40 -5.09
C ILE A 40 -7.80 -11.77 -4.92
N SER A 41 -7.28 -12.61 -4.03
CA SER A 41 -7.88 -13.92 -3.69
C SER A 41 -9.13 -13.82 -2.82
N ASN A 42 -9.39 -12.67 -2.21
CA ASN A 42 -10.62 -12.42 -1.46
C ASN A 42 -11.67 -11.80 -2.39
N ARG A 43 -12.85 -12.41 -2.50
CA ARG A 43 -13.93 -11.95 -3.41
C ARG A 43 -14.27 -10.47 -3.24
N TRP A 44 -14.39 -10.00 -1.99
CA TRP A 44 -14.80 -8.63 -1.70
C TRP A 44 -13.66 -7.62 -1.94
N GLU A 45 -12.44 -7.95 -1.54
CA GLU A 45 -11.29 -7.08 -1.77
C GLU A 45 -10.92 -7.02 -3.26
N CYS A 46 -11.05 -8.11 -4.00
CA CYS A 46 -10.82 -8.14 -5.44
C CYS A 46 -11.73 -7.15 -6.20
N GLN A 47 -13.04 -7.16 -5.91
CA GLN A 47 -13.98 -6.21 -6.48
C GLN A 47 -13.61 -4.76 -6.15
N ARG A 48 -13.15 -4.52 -4.91
CA ARG A 48 -12.65 -3.22 -4.47
C ARG A 48 -11.38 -2.81 -5.23
N CYS A 49 -10.40 -3.69 -5.40
CA CYS A 49 -9.19 -3.43 -6.18
C CYS A 49 -9.50 -3.13 -7.66
N ALA A 50 -10.55 -3.75 -8.22
CA ALA A 50 -11.04 -3.48 -9.56
C ALA A 50 -11.77 -2.12 -9.69
N SER A 51 -12.11 -1.46 -8.59
CA SER A 51 -12.74 -0.14 -8.60
C SER A 51 -11.74 0.98 -8.94
N THR A 52 -12.08 1.79 -9.94
CA THR A 52 -11.30 2.98 -10.32
C THR A 52 -11.17 3.97 -9.17
N TRP A 53 -12.25 4.16 -8.41
CA TRP A 53 -12.25 5.04 -7.25
C TRP A 53 -11.20 4.58 -6.23
N LEU A 54 -11.19 3.29 -5.84
CA LEU A 54 -10.22 2.83 -4.85
C LEU A 54 -8.77 2.91 -5.36
N ARG A 55 -8.53 2.63 -6.64
CA ARG A 55 -7.18 2.78 -7.21
C ARG A 55 -6.68 4.23 -7.17
N GLN A 56 -7.56 5.19 -7.42
CA GLN A 56 -7.22 6.61 -7.34
C GLN A 56 -6.83 7.00 -5.90
N ILE A 57 -7.61 6.55 -4.92
CA ILE A 57 -7.30 6.75 -3.49
C ILE A 57 -5.94 6.17 -3.12
N LEU A 58 -5.71 4.91 -3.47
CA LEU A 58 -4.45 4.23 -3.18
C LEU A 58 -3.27 5.02 -3.73
N ALA A 59 -3.38 5.52 -4.96
CA ALA A 59 -2.33 6.31 -5.59
C ALA A 59 -2.06 7.63 -4.82
N GLU A 60 -3.11 8.37 -4.49
CA GLU A 60 -3.01 9.64 -3.75
C GLU A 60 -2.34 9.46 -2.38
N GLU A 61 -2.79 8.48 -1.59
CA GLU A 61 -2.25 8.25 -0.25
C GLU A 61 -0.82 7.67 -0.27
N ILE A 62 -0.47 6.89 -1.29
CA ILE A 62 0.92 6.44 -1.50
C ILE A 62 1.81 7.64 -1.79
N VAL A 63 1.40 8.54 -2.68
CA VAL A 63 2.15 9.76 -3.01
C VAL A 63 2.30 10.64 -1.77
N GLU A 64 1.23 10.89 -1.03
CA GLU A 64 1.26 11.67 0.21
C GLU A 64 2.21 11.05 1.24
N GLY A 65 2.17 9.73 1.39
CA GLY A 65 3.07 8.99 2.26
C GLY A 65 4.55 9.09 1.83
N ILE A 66 4.83 9.17 0.52
CA ILE A 66 6.18 9.38 0.00
C ILE A 66 6.64 10.82 0.24
N LEU A 67 5.79 11.83 -0.03
CA LEU A 67 6.12 13.24 0.17
C LEU A 67 6.40 13.58 1.63
N LYS A 68 5.74 12.91 2.57
CA LYS A 68 5.97 13.03 4.01
C LYS A 68 7.24 12.32 4.48
N TYR A 69 7.79 11.41 3.69
CA TYR A 69 9.02 10.70 4.05
C TYR A 69 10.22 11.64 3.88
N ARG A 70 10.93 11.89 4.98
CA ARG A 70 12.15 12.72 5.05
C ARG A 70 13.28 11.89 5.62
#